data_AF-A0A851GKX4-F1
#
_entry.id   AF-A0A851GKX4-F1
#
_cell.length_a   1.000
_cell.length_b   1.000
_cell.length_c   1.000
_cell.angle_alpha   90.00
_cell.angle_beta   90.00
_cell.angle_gamma   90.00
#
_symmetry.space_group_name_H-M   'P 1'
#
loop_
_entity.id
_entity.type
_entity.pdbx_description
1 polymer ?
#
loop_
_entity_poly.entity_id
_entity_poly.type
_entity_poly.pdbx_seq_one_letter_code
_entity_poly.pdbx_strand_id
1 'polypeptide(L)'
;MAGELYVSQKNTMKLIATAVIILLLSGVMNAAEEKEIVLKDGSLVGMHKKYSPASFDLRGLSLTIKDKKLVFPMGLRSLLMYQPDGDPFGEPSDAEWKPYPYTYKFYVLPEELYSKDELPPSILIIIRSTKKHAHYSLLIDMETLEFIRADLVVRDFGRVPIDLDGVPDKPRKKSG
;
A
#
# COMPACT_ATOMS: atom_id res chain seq x y z
N MET A 1 -43.37 -48.70 6.53
CA MET A 1 -42.24 -48.76 5.59
C MET A 1 -42.11 -47.55 4.66
N ALA A 2 -43.18 -46.77 4.36
CA ALA A 2 -43.06 -45.58 3.50
C ALA A 2 -42.45 -44.32 4.17
N GLY A 3 -42.50 -44.23 5.51
CA GLY A 3 -42.03 -43.05 6.26
C GLY A 3 -40.51 -42.91 6.38
N GLU A 4 -39.78 -44.02 6.46
CA GLU A 4 -38.31 -44.01 6.67
C GLU A 4 -37.53 -43.65 5.39
N LEU A 5 -38.04 -44.09 4.23
CA LEU A 5 -37.50 -43.73 2.91
C LEU A 5 -37.59 -42.22 2.63
N TYR A 6 -38.68 -41.57 3.06
CA TYR A 6 -38.91 -40.14 2.85
C TYR A 6 -38.00 -39.27 3.73
N VAL A 7 -37.74 -39.68 4.97
CA VAL A 7 -36.83 -38.97 5.89
C VAL A 7 -35.37 -39.11 5.43
N SER A 8 -34.98 -40.29 4.94
CA SER A 8 -33.64 -40.53 4.41
C SER A 8 -33.31 -39.63 3.22
N GLN A 9 -34.18 -39.54 2.21
CA GLN A 9 -33.94 -38.70 1.03
C GLN A 9 -33.90 -37.20 1.32
N LYS A 10 -34.68 -36.72 2.30
CA LYS A 10 -34.67 -35.31 2.72
C LYS A 10 -33.34 -34.92 3.37
N ASN A 11 -32.72 -35.84 4.10
CA ASN A 11 -31.42 -35.62 4.73
C ASN A 11 -30.29 -35.66 3.69
N THR A 12 -30.35 -36.55 2.70
CA THR A 12 -29.36 -36.61 1.61
C THR A 12 -29.41 -35.37 0.73
N MET A 13 -30.60 -34.88 0.37
CA MET A 13 -30.76 -33.63 -0.41
C MET A 13 -30.25 -32.40 0.35
N LYS A 14 -30.48 -32.32 1.67
CA LYS A 14 -29.90 -31.25 2.51
C LYS A 14 -28.39 -31.31 2.55
N LEU A 15 -27.81 -32.51 2.65
CA LEU A 15 -26.36 -32.68 2.63
C LEU A 15 -25.75 -32.22 1.31
N ILE A 16 -26.34 -32.60 0.18
CA ILE A 16 -25.89 -32.22 -1.16
C ILE A 16 -26.03 -30.71 -1.37
N ALA A 17 -27.16 -30.12 -1.00
CA ALA A 17 -27.37 -28.67 -1.09
C ALA A 17 -26.36 -27.89 -0.23
N THR A 18 -26.04 -28.40 0.96
CA THR A 18 -25.06 -27.78 1.87
C THR A 18 -23.65 -27.88 1.28
N ALA A 19 -23.27 -29.02 0.70
CA ALA A 19 -21.98 -29.20 0.03
C ALA A 19 -21.82 -28.28 -1.19
N VAL A 20 -22.89 -28.10 -1.98
CA VAL A 20 -22.88 -27.18 -3.14
C VAL A 20 -22.76 -25.72 -2.70
N ILE A 21 -23.43 -25.31 -1.61
CA ILE A 21 -23.29 -23.95 -1.06
C ILE A 21 -21.86 -23.70 -0.54
N ILE A 22 -21.23 -24.69 0.12
CA ILE A 22 -19.84 -24.57 0.59
C ILE A 22 -18.87 -24.45 -0.59
N LEU A 23 -19.07 -25.22 -1.66
CA LEU A 23 -18.27 -25.16 -2.90
C LEU A 23 -18.44 -23.84 -3.66
N LEU A 24 -19.63 -23.25 -3.65
CA LEU A 24 -19.90 -21.96 -4.28
C LEU A 24 -19.34 -20.79 -3.45
N LEU A 25 -19.24 -20.92 -2.12
CA LEU A 25 -18.65 -19.91 -1.24
C LEU A 25 -17.11 -19.95 -1.22
N SER A 26 -16.48 -21.11 -1.45
CA SER A 26 -15.01 -21.20 -1.52
C SER A 26 -14.41 -20.57 -2.78
N GLY A 27 -15.24 -20.22 -3.77
CA GLY A 27 -14.81 -19.62 -5.04
C GLY A 27 -14.72 -18.08 -5.04
N VAL A 28 -15.08 -17.38 -3.96
CA VAL A 28 -15.31 -15.91 -4.00
C VAL A 28 -14.19 -15.08 -3.37
N MET A 29 -13.07 -15.67 -2.92
CA MET A 29 -11.99 -14.90 -2.29
C MET A 29 -10.63 -15.17 -2.92
N ASN A 30 -10.48 -14.80 -4.19
CA ASN A 30 -9.20 -14.32 -4.68
C ASN A 30 -9.30 -12.80 -4.85
N ALA A 31 -9.43 -12.10 -3.72
CA ALA A 31 -9.01 -10.71 -3.69
C ALA A 31 -7.48 -10.77 -3.82
N ALA A 32 -6.94 -10.22 -4.89
CA ALA A 32 -5.50 -10.23 -5.13
C ALA A 32 -4.82 -9.54 -3.93
N GLU A 33 -4.16 -10.32 -3.07
CA GLU A 33 -3.55 -9.79 -1.84
C GLU A 33 -2.22 -9.13 -2.17
N GLU A 34 -2.03 -7.91 -1.67
CA GLU A 34 -0.76 -7.21 -1.72
C GLU A 34 0.32 -8.03 -1.02
N LYS A 35 1.47 -8.25 -1.69
CA LYS A 35 2.56 -9.02 -1.10
C LYS A 35 3.52 -8.09 -0.36
N GLU A 36 3.55 -8.15 0.97
CA GLU A 36 4.55 -7.43 1.78
C GLU A 36 5.96 -7.94 1.46
N ILE A 37 6.89 -7.02 1.17
CA ILE A 37 8.33 -7.29 1.00
C ILE A 37 9.11 -6.69 2.17
N VAL A 38 10.22 -7.33 2.51
CA VAL A 38 10.97 -7.01 3.75
C VAL A 38 12.19 -6.16 3.41
N LEU A 39 12.34 -5.03 4.11
CA LEU A 39 13.58 -4.25 4.09
C LEU A 39 14.58 -4.84 5.11
N LYS A 40 15.69 -5.39 4.63
CA LYS A 40 16.77 -5.95 5.46
C LYS A 40 18.10 -5.37 5.05
N ASP A 41 18.76 -4.66 5.96
CA ASP A 41 20.07 -4.04 5.74
C ASP A 41 20.13 -3.19 4.46
N GLY A 42 19.05 -2.43 4.19
CA GLY A 42 18.89 -1.62 2.99
C GLY A 42 18.40 -2.37 1.75
N SER A 43 18.36 -3.70 1.76
CA SER A 43 17.89 -4.52 0.63
C SER A 43 16.40 -4.87 0.74
N LEU A 44 15.67 -4.84 -0.38
CA LEU A 44 14.27 -5.24 -0.46
C LEU A 44 14.18 -6.72 -0.85
N VAL A 45 13.75 -7.56 0.10
CA VAL A 45 13.68 -9.02 -0.03
C VAL A 45 12.25 -9.47 -0.27
N GLY A 46 12.04 -10.34 -1.26
CA GLY A 46 10.71 -10.89 -1.62
C GLY A 46 10.17 -10.42 -2.97
N MET A 47 10.92 -9.53 -3.65
CA MET A 47 10.68 -9.07 -5.02
C MET A 47 10.77 -10.21 -6.04
N HIS A 48 10.01 -10.11 -7.14
CA HIS A 48 10.16 -11.02 -8.28
C HIS A 48 11.57 -10.90 -8.88
N LYS A 49 12.16 -11.99 -9.38
CA LYS A 49 13.53 -12.01 -9.94
C LYS A 49 13.77 -10.92 -10.99
N LYS A 50 12.74 -10.59 -11.78
CA LYS A 50 12.79 -9.53 -12.81
C LYS A 50 12.94 -8.11 -12.25
N TYR A 51 12.77 -7.88 -10.95
CA TYR A 51 12.97 -6.60 -10.27
C TYR A 51 14.08 -6.67 -9.22
N SER A 52 14.80 -7.79 -9.14
CA SER A 52 15.96 -7.94 -8.27
C SER A 52 17.25 -7.65 -9.05
N PRO A 53 18.30 -7.09 -8.41
CA PRO A 53 18.35 -6.66 -7.01
C PRO A 53 17.50 -5.40 -6.76
N ALA A 54 17.03 -5.19 -5.53
CA ALA A 54 16.33 -3.97 -5.14
C ALA A 54 16.72 -3.53 -3.73
N SER A 55 16.75 -2.22 -3.50
CA SER A 55 17.17 -1.63 -2.23
C SER A 55 16.48 -0.30 -1.98
N PHE A 56 16.40 0.07 -0.70
CA PHE A 56 15.88 1.36 -0.26
C PHE A 56 16.83 1.99 0.76
N ASP A 57 17.30 3.20 0.45
CA ASP A 57 18.08 4.02 1.36
C ASP A 57 17.14 4.93 2.16
N LEU A 58 16.96 4.61 3.44
CA LEU A 58 16.12 5.37 4.36
C LEU A 58 16.64 6.79 4.62
N ARG A 59 17.95 7.04 4.51
CA ARG A 59 18.54 8.37 4.75
C ARG A 59 18.51 9.22 3.49
N GLY A 60 18.91 8.62 2.37
CA GLY A 60 18.88 9.27 1.06
C GLY A 60 17.48 9.40 0.47
N LEU A 61 16.49 8.68 1.02
CA LEU A 61 15.13 8.53 0.49
C LEU A 61 15.19 8.19 -1.01
N SER A 62 15.86 7.08 -1.31
CA SER A 62 16.03 6.63 -2.68
C SER A 62 15.73 5.14 -2.82
N LEU A 63 14.97 4.81 -3.87
CA LEU A 63 14.63 3.46 -4.26
C LEU A 63 15.52 3.06 -5.43
N THR A 64 16.15 1.89 -5.34
CA THR A 64 16.90 1.30 -6.45
C THR A 64 16.24 -0.02 -6.82
N ILE A 65 15.96 -0.21 -8.11
CA ILE A 65 15.46 -1.46 -8.69
C ILE A 65 16.37 -1.77 -9.88
N LYS A 66 17.06 -2.91 -9.82
CA LYS A 66 18.16 -3.30 -10.71
C LYS A 66 19.24 -2.22 -10.78
N ASP A 67 19.39 -1.61 -11.94
CA ASP A 67 20.35 -0.57 -12.31
C ASP A 67 19.72 0.84 -12.31
N LYS A 68 18.41 0.94 -12.08
CA LYS A 68 17.68 2.20 -12.03
C LYS A 68 17.56 2.71 -10.60
N LYS A 69 17.65 4.02 -10.44
CA LYS A 69 17.54 4.70 -9.14
C LYS A 69 16.56 5.86 -9.21
N LEU A 70 15.58 5.86 -8.32
CA LEU A 70 14.71 6.98 -8.03
C LEU A 70 15.18 7.65 -6.75
N VAL A 71 15.54 8.92 -6.84
CA VAL A 71 15.74 9.79 -5.68
C VAL A 71 14.45 10.56 -5.47
N PHE A 72 13.94 10.56 -4.24
CA PHE A 72 12.69 11.27 -3.96
C PHE A 72 12.87 12.78 -4.21
N PRO A 73 11.87 13.46 -4.81
CA PRO A 73 11.89 14.90 -5.01
C PRO A 73 12.11 15.66 -3.70
N MET A 74 12.75 16.82 -3.76
CA MET A 74 13.12 17.61 -2.58
C MET A 74 11.90 17.87 -1.68
N GLY A 75 10.76 18.23 -2.27
CA GLY A 75 9.53 18.49 -1.53
C GLY A 75 9.04 17.30 -0.71
N LEU A 76 8.96 16.12 -1.33
CA LEU A 76 8.59 14.90 -0.63
C LEU A 76 9.62 14.52 0.43
N ARG A 77 10.92 14.71 0.15
CA ARG A 77 11.98 14.52 1.14
C ARG A 77 11.79 15.46 2.32
N SER A 78 11.44 16.71 2.09
CA SER A 78 11.14 17.67 3.14
C SER A 78 9.96 17.21 3.99
N LEU A 79 8.87 16.70 3.43
CA LEU A 79 7.76 16.16 4.23
C LEU A 79 8.14 14.92 5.08
N LEU A 80 9.02 14.07 4.55
CA LEU A 80 9.43 12.83 5.20
C LEU A 80 10.63 12.99 6.15
N MET A 81 11.36 14.10 6.06
CA MET A 81 12.47 14.41 6.96
C MET A 81 12.09 15.49 7.98
N TYR A 82 11.07 16.31 7.69
CA TYR A 82 10.65 17.45 8.47
C TYR A 82 9.16 17.34 8.71
N GLN A 83 8.75 17.41 9.97
CA GLN A 83 7.39 17.81 10.28
C GLN A 83 7.44 18.84 11.39
N PRO A 84 6.74 19.97 11.25
CA PRO A 84 6.50 20.85 12.37
C PRO A 84 5.71 20.12 13.45
N ASP A 85 5.99 20.49 14.69
CA ASP A 85 5.40 19.92 15.89
C ASP A 85 3.87 20.00 15.84
N GLY A 86 3.23 18.88 15.47
CA GLY A 86 1.78 18.70 15.56
C GLY A 86 0.99 18.87 14.26
N ASP A 87 1.32 19.80 13.36
CA ASP A 87 0.52 20.07 12.15
C ASP A 87 1.09 19.35 10.90
N PRO A 88 0.36 18.42 10.25
CA PRO A 88 0.80 17.83 8.98
C PRO A 88 0.76 18.80 7.78
N PHE A 89 0.17 19.99 7.94
CA PHE A 89 0.12 21.07 6.95
C PHE A 89 0.89 22.32 7.38
N GLY A 90 1.59 22.27 8.51
CA GLY A 90 2.34 23.41 9.03
C GLY A 90 3.57 23.71 8.18
N GLU A 91 4.04 24.97 8.23
CA GLU A 91 5.31 25.34 7.63
C GLU A 91 6.47 24.69 8.41
N PRO A 92 7.55 24.24 7.72
CA PRO A 92 8.71 23.71 8.39
C PRO A 92 9.33 24.80 9.29
N SER A 93 9.37 24.57 10.60
CA SER A 93 10.05 25.47 11.53
C SER A 93 11.57 25.29 11.43
N ASP A 94 12.34 26.32 11.78
CA ASP A 94 13.83 26.32 11.87
C ASP A 94 14.42 25.34 12.92
N ALA A 95 13.59 24.45 13.48
CA ALA A 95 13.97 23.48 14.49
C ALA A 95 14.99 22.46 13.96
N GLU A 96 15.87 22.05 14.88
CA GLU A 96 17.00 21.16 14.67
C GLU A 96 16.58 19.84 13.98
N TRP A 97 17.25 19.55 12.86
CA TRP A 97 17.04 18.42 11.96
C TRP A 97 17.14 17.08 12.66
N LYS A 98 16.00 16.52 13.05
CA LYS A 98 15.95 15.19 13.67
C LYS A 98 15.15 14.25 12.76
N PRO A 99 15.71 13.09 12.37
CA PRO A 99 14.97 12.12 11.59
C PRO A 99 13.71 11.73 12.36
N TYR A 100 12.56 11.97 11.74
CA TYR A 100 11.28 11.67 12.36
C TYR A 100 11.11 10.15 12.46
N PRO A 101 10.57 9.61 13.57
CA PRO A 101 10.44 8.17 13.77
C PRO A 101 9.32 7.59 12.91
N TYR A 102 9.62 7.35 11.64
CA TYR A 102 8.75 6.67 10.69
C TYR A 102 9.02 5.17 10.68
N THR A 103 7.95 4.40 10.46
CA THR A 103 8.03 2.99 10.08
C THR A 103 7.73 2.86 8.60
N TYR A 104 8.47 1.99 7.92
CA TYR A 104 8.35 1.78 6.48
C TYR A 104 7.85 0.37 6.22
N LYS A 105 6.85 0.27 5.37
CA LYS A 105 6.37 -0.99 4.82
C LYS A 105 6.34 -0.92 3.31
N PHE A 106 6.66 -2.03 2.67
CA PHE A 106 6.79 -2.13 1.23
C PHE A 106 5.91 -3.26 0.75
N TYR A 107 5.15 -3.03 -0.31
CA TYR A 107 4.25 -3.99 -0.89
C TYR A 107 4.45 -4.03 -2.39
N VAL A 108 4.50 -5.23 -2.97
CA VAL A 108 4.38 -5.40 -4.42
C VAL A 108 2.93 -5.68 -4.72
N LEU A 109 2.35 -4.91 -5.64
CA LEU A 109 0.98 -5.14 -6.05
C LEU A 109 0.87 -6.46 -6.85
N PRO A 110 -0.23 -7.19 -6.73
CA PRO A 110 -0.46 -8.44 -7.45
C PRO A 110 -0.51 -8.26 -8.98
N GLU A 111 -0.13 -9.30 -9.72
CA GLU A 111 -0.12 -9.26 -11.19
C GLU A 111 -1.52 -9.11 -11.80
N GLU A 112 -2.55 -9.56 -11.08
CA GLU A 112 -3.95 -9.46 -11.44
C GLU A 112 -4.46 -8.00 -11.50
N LEU A 113 -3.79 -7.08 -10.81
CA LEU A 113 -4.08 -5.64 -10.92
C LEU A 113 -3.45 -5.02 -12.17
N TYR A 114 -2.42 -5.65 -12.75
CA TYR A 114 -1.74 -5.16 -13.95
C TYR A 114 -2.43 -5.60 -15.24
N SER A 115 -3.08 -6.77 -15.24
CA SER A 115 -3.64 -7.39 -16.45
C SER A 115 -4.96 -6.78 -16.94
N LYS A 116 -5.50 -5.77 -16.24
CA LYS A 116 -6.74 -5.05 -16.61
C LYS A 116 -6.49 -3.63 -17.17
N ASP A 117 -5.28 -3.31 -17.59
CA ASP A 117 -4.87 -1.97 -18.08
C ASP A 117 -4.96 -0.83 -17.02
N GLU A 118 -5.16 -1.14 -15.73
CA GLU A 118 -5.39 -0.11 -14.71
C GLU A 118 -4.10 0.43 -14.06
N LEU A 119 -3.06 -0.40 -13.90
CA LEU A 119 -1.77 0.00 -13.27
C LEU A 119 -0.59 -0.79 -13.83
N PRO A 120 0.61 -0.19 -14.01
CA PRO A 120 1.83 -0.94 -14.32
C PRO A 120 2.33 -1.73 -13.11
N PRO A 121 3.29 -2.66 -13.28
CA PRO A 121 3.97 -3.31 -12.17
C PRO A 121 4.48 -2.32 -11.12
N SER A 122 3.93 -2.35 -9.91
CA SER A 122 4.10 -1.26 -8.95
C SER A 122 4.56 -1.74 -7.57
N ILE A 123 5.34 -0.88 -6.93
CA ILE A 123 5.67 -0.98 -5.51
C ILE A 123 4.93 0.12 -4.75
N LEU A 124 4.27 -0.27 -3.67
CA LEU A 124 3.62 0.61 -2.71
C LEU A 124 4.50 0.73 -1.47
N ILE A 125 4.84 1.97 -1.10
CA ILE A 125 5.57 2.29 0.11
C ILE A 125 4.62 2.99 1.08
N ILE A 126 4.39 2.35 2.23
CA ILE A 126 3.60 2.92 3.33
C ILE A 126 4.55 3.42 4.41
N ILE A 127 4.50 4.71 4.69
CA ILE A 127 5.37 5.37 5.67
C ILE A 127 4.49 5.88 6.81
N ARG A 128 4.50 5.20 7.95
CA ARG A 128 3.63 5.55 9.10
C ARG A 128 4.41 6.31 10.15
N SER A 129 3.83 7.43 10.59
CA SER A 129 4.30 8.14 11.77
C SER A 129 4.01 7.29 13.02
N THR A 130 4.98 7.18 13.92
CA THR A 130 4.77 6.56 15.24
C THR A 130 4.04 7.48 16.23
N LYS A 131 3.90 8.77 15.91
CA LYS A 131 3.33 9.80 16.81
C LYS A 131 1.96 10.31 16.35
N LYS A 132 1.61 10.19 15.07
CA LYS A 132 0.39 10.77 14.48
C LYS A 132 -0.52 9.68 13.91
N HIS A 133 -1.83 9.96 13.85
CA HIS A 133 -2.81 9.12 13.14
C HIS A 133 -2.84 9.38 11.62
N ALA A 134 -1.65 9.51 11.02
CA ALA A 134 -1.48 9.74 9.60
C ALA A 134 -0.34 8.89 9.02
N HIS A 135 -0.44 8.55 7.74
CA HIS A 135 0.61 7.85 7.02
C HIS A 135 0.71 8.34 5.58
N TYR A 136 1.89 8.19 5.01
CA TYR A 136 2.12 8.44 3.59
C TYR A 136 1.98 7.15 2.81
N SER A 137 1.46 7.26 1.59
CA SER A 137 1.28 6.16 0.64
C SER A 137 1.87 6.58 -0.70
N LEU A 138 2.96 5.94 -1.10
CA LEU A 138 3.67 6.25 -2.34
C LEU A 138 3.57 5.05 -3.28
N LEU A 139 2.98 5.24 -4.45
CA LEU A 139 2.85 4.22 -5.48
C LEU A 139 3.81 4.56 -6.62
N ILE A 140 4.73 3.64 -6.91
CA ILE A 140 5.83 3.84 -7.86
C ILE A 140 5.80 2.70 -8.87
N ASP A 141 5.91 3.05 -10.15
CA ASP A 141 6.11 2.11 -11.24
C ASP A 141 7.50 1.46 -11.12
N MET A 142 7.57 0.14 -11.03
CA MET A 142 8.84 -0.60 -10.89
C MET A 142 9.63 -0.72 -12.20
N GLU A 143 9.00 -0.48 -13.34
CA GLU A 143 9.65 -0.51 -14.65
C GLU A 143 10.29 0.84 -14.99
N THR A 144 9.57 1.93 -14.78
CA THR A 144 10.03 3.30 -15.11
C THR A 144 10.70 4.00 -13.93
N LEU A 145 10.38 3.59 -12.69
CA LEU A 145 10.71 4.30 -11.46
C LEU A 145 10.09 5.71 -11.38
N GLU A 146 8.91 5.89 -11.95
CA GLU A 146 8.13 7.11 -11.84
C GLU A 146 7.05 7.00 -10.74
N PHE A 147 6.75 8.11 -10.08
CA PHE A 147 5.64 8.17 -9.14
C PHE A 147 4.33 8.13 -9.90
N ILE A 148 3.52 7.11 -9.62
CA ILE A 148 2.14 7.04 -10.09
C ILE A 148 1.25 7.87 -9.16
N ARG A 149 1.54 7.83 -7.86
CA ARG A 149 0.77 8.56 -6.84
C ARG A 149 1.59 8.79 -5.57
N ALA A 150 1.38 9.92 -4.91
CA ALA A 150 1.83 10.20 -3.56
C ALA A 150 0.67 10.78 -2.75
N ASP A 151 0.31 10.15 -1.64
CA ASP A 151 -0.80 10.59 -0.78
C ASP A 151 -0.35 10.74 0.67
N LEU A 152 -0.89 11.75 1.35
CA LEU A 152 -1.00 11.80 2.81
C LEU A 152 -2.37 11.25 3.20
N VAL A 153 -2.40 10.21 4.01
CA VAL A 153 -3.63 9.59 4.51
C VAL A 153 -3.80 9.99 5.97
N VAL A 154 -4.79 10.84 6.23
CA VAL A 154 -5.15 11.27 7.58
C VAL A 154 -6.45 10.58 7.99
N ARG A 155 -6.49 10.01 9.20
CA ARG A 155 -7.67 9.25 9.69
C ARG A 155 -9.00 9.97 9.49
N ASP A 156 -9.02 11.28 9.74
CA ASP A 156 -10.27 12.07 9.75
C ASP A 156 -10.64 12.67 8.38
N PHE A 157 -9.67 12.77 7.46
CA PHE A 157 -9.85 13.45 6.16
C PHE A 157 -9.71 12.51 4.95
N GLY A 158 -9.25 11.28 5.15
CA GLY A 158 -8.97 10.34 4.07
C GLY A 158 -7.66 10.66 3.34
N ARG A 159 -7.62 10.40 2.03
CA ARG A 159 -6.43 10.59 1.20
C ARG A 159 -6.37 12.03 0.69
N VAL A 160 -5.21 12.64 0.87
CA VAL A 160 -4.86 13.97 0.39
C VAL A 160 -3.70 13.82 -0.58
N PRO A 161 -3.87 14.12 -1.87
CA PRO A 161 -2.79 14.10 -2.84
C PRO A 161 -1.65 15.02 -2.40
N ILE A 162 -0.42 14.55 -2.59
CA ILE A 162 0.80 15.32 -2.37
C ILE A 162 1.34 15.62 -3.76
N ASP A 163 1.46 16.90 -4.10
CA ASP A 163 2.22 17.27 -5.28
C ASP A 163 3.71 16.96 -5.02
N LEU A 164 4.41 16.48 -6.04
CA LEU A 164 5.80 16.04 -5.94
C LEU A 164 6.76 17.21 -5.66
N ASP A 165 6.27 18.45 -5.74
CA ASP A 165 6.93 19.65 -5.25
C ASP A 165 6.95 19.78 -3.71
N GLY A 166 6.25 18.89 -2.99
CA GLY A 166 6.22 18.82 -1.53
C GLY A 166 5.13 19.60 -0.85
N VAL A 167 4.14 20.12 -1.59
CA VAL A 167 2.99 20.79 -0.99
C VAL A 167 1.83 19.79 -0.93
N PRO A 168 1.40 19.35 0.27
CA PRO A 168 0.15 18.61 0.40
C PRO A 168 -1.00 19.54 0.01
N ASP A 169 -1.87 19.11 -0.91
CA ASP A 169 -3.06 19.89 -1.23
C ASP A 169 -3.90 20.09 0.04
N LYS A 170 -4.36 21.31 0.34
CA LYS A 170 -5.27 21.50 1.48
C LYS A 170 -6.53 20.66 1.24
N PRO A 171 -7.04 19.92 2.23
CA PRO A 171 -8.25 19.14 2.05
C PRO A 171 -9.40 20.06 1.63
N ARG A 172 -9.99 19.79 0.45
CA ARG A 172 -11.20 20.51 0.01
C ARG A 172 -12.29 20.17 1.02
N LYS A 173 -12.69 21.14 1.85
CA LYS A 173 -13.92 21.00 2.65
C LYS A 173 -15.04 20.61 1.68
N LYS A 174 -15.70 19.48 1.92
CA LYS A 174 -17.01 19.25 1.30
C LYS A 174 -17.87 20.43 1.72
N SER A 175 -18.21 21.29 0.77
CA SER A 175 -19.30 22.24 0.91
C SER A 175 -20.56 21.42 1.16
N GLY A 176 -20.98 21.37 2.41
CA GLY A 176 -22.36 21.06 2.80
C GLY A 176 -23.17 22.34 2.79
#